data_AF-A0A9W8M8H6-F1
#
_entry.id   AF-A0A9W8M8H6-F1
#
_cell.length_a   1.000
_cell.length_b   1.000
_cell.length_c   1.000
_cell.angle_alpha   90.00
_cell.angle_beta   90.00
_cell.angle_gamma   90.00
#
_symmetry.space_group_name_H-M   'P 1'
#
loop_
_entity.id
_entity.type
_entity.pdbx_description
1 polymer ?
#
loop_
_entity_poly.entity_id
_entity_poly.type
_entity_poly.pdbx_seq_one_letter_code
_entity_poly.pdbx_strand_id
1 'polypeptide(L)'
;MRTAYGFNDTSKNESLIHLAETLVLELSEAAVPGRFLVNYFPVLRYVPSWFPGAGFKKHFREVAQMNYDVLYPPFEEAKRDVENGRKSSYPCMAHSFVDRIAEESESTRAGLEEIARSICAVAYMAGAETTVSSATALVYVLASYPEVQAKGQAEIDAVIGSDRLPLVADRGQLPYVHAIVKEVSRWYTVVPLGVPHANSEDDEYDGYFIPKGTMVIPNNWAMMHNPDVFKQPFDFIPERYLKDGKIDPSVPDPETAAFGHGRR
;
A
#
# COMPACT_ATOMS: atom_id res chain seq x y z
N MET A 1 -12.40 -4.30 3.05
CA MET A 1 -13.49 -3.30 2.84
C MET A 1 -14.09 -2.71 4.10
N ARG A 2 -14.06 -3.37 5.27
CA ARG A 2 -14.59 -2.83 6.54
C ARG A 2 -14.23 -1.35 6.81
N THR A 3 -12.95 -0.99 6.71
CA THR A 3 -12.49 0.38 6.98
C THR A 3 -12.92 1.38 5.91
N ALA A 4 -12.84 1.01 4.62
CA ALA A 4 -13.16 1.92 3.52
C ALA A 4 -14.68 2.12 3.35
N TYR A 5 -15.45 1.03 3.35
CA TYR A 5 -16.87 1.01 2.97
C TYR A 5 -17.81 0.34 3.99
N GLY A 6 -17.31 -0.15 5.12
CA GLY A 6 -18.17 -0.54 6.25
C GLY A 6 -18.85 -1.90 6.13
N PHE A 7 -18.53 -2.70 5.11
CA PHE A 7 -19.03 -4.06 4.93
C PHE A 7 -17.93 -5.12 5.03
N ASN A 8 -18.34 -6.38 5.24
CA ASN A 8 -17.45 -7.54 5.33
C ASN A 8 -18.04 -8.77 4.65
N ASP A 9 -18.21 -8.67 3.35
CA ASP A 9 -18.67 -9.76 2.50
C ASP A 9 -17.48 -10.34 1.72
N THR A 10 -17.27 -11.65 1.83
CA THR A 10 -16.06 -12.30 1.29
C THR A 10 -16.01 -12.26 -0.23
N SER A 11 -17.10 -12.63 -0.92
CA SER A 11 -17.11 -12.71 -2.39
C SER A 11 -17.02 -11.32 -3.03
N LYS A 12 -17.68 -10.32 -2.42
CA LYS A 12 -17.57 -8.92 -2.84
C LYS A 12 -16.18 -8.37 -2.60
N ASN A 13 -15.55 -8.69 -1.46
CA ASN A 13 -14.16 -8.30 -1.21
C ASN A 13 -13.22 -8.88 -2.26
N GLU A 14 -13.33 -10.18 -2.55
CA GLU A 14 -12.50 -10.87 -3.53
C GLU A 14 -12.63 -10.24 -4.92
N SER A 15 -13.85 -9.97 -5.38
CA SER A 15 -14.11 -9.31 -6.67
C SER A 15 -13.47 -7.92 -6.74
N LEU A 16 -13.64 -7.09 -5.70
CA LEU A 16 -13.07 -5.74 -5.66
C LEU A 16 -11.53 -5.73 -5.57
N ILE A 17 -10.96 -6.67 -4.82
CA ILE A 17 -9.51 -6.83 -4.69
C ILE A 17 -8.92 -7.27 -6.03
N HIS A 18 -9.47 -8.31 -6.65
CA HIS A 18 -9.01 -8.79 -7.96
C HIS A 18 -9.09 -7.69 -9.03
N LEU A 19 -10.18 -6.91 -9.04
CA LEU A 19 -10.32 -5.79 -9.96
C LEU A 19 -9.27 -4.71 -9.72
N ALA A 20 -8.98 -4.39 -8.46
CA ALA A 20 -7.94 -3.43 -8.09
C ALA A 20 -6.53 -3.92 -8.45
N GLU A 21 -6.20 -5.17 -8.17
CA GLU A 21 -4.92 -5.80 -8.54
C GLU A 21 -4.73 -5.74 -10.06
N THR A 22 -5.77 -6.13 -10.82
CA THR A 22 -5.75 -6.04 -12.28
C THR A 22 -5.50 -4.60 -12.74
N LEU A 23 -6.20 -3.63 -12.16
CA LEU A 23 -6.01 -2.21 -12.49
C LEU A 23 -4.59 -1.73 -12.20
N VAL A 24 -4.01 -2.10 -11.05
CA VAL A 24 -2.64 -1.72 -10.67
C VAL A 24 -1.61 -2.31 -11.65
N LEU A 25 -1.79 -3.55 -12.08
CA LEU A 25 -0.93 -4.20 -13.07
C LEU A 25 -1.01 -3.50 -14.44
N GLU A 26 -2.21 -3.18 -14.91
CA GLU A 26 -2.43 -2.48 -16.18
C GLU A 26 -1.84 -1.06 -16.16
N LEU A 27 -2.00 -0.34 -15.03
CA LEU A 27 -1.38 0.97 -14.83
C LEU A 27 0.15 0.87 -14.82
N SER A 28 0.69 -0.15 -14.17
CA SER A 28 2.14 -0.41 -14.13
C SER A 28 2.67 -0.71 -15.54
N GLU A 29 1.98 -1.54 -16.31
CA GLU A 29 2.33 -1.83 -17.70
C GLU A 29 2.30 -0.57 -18.56
N ALA A 30 1.29 0.28 -18.39
CA ALA A 30 1.17 1.54 -19.11
C ALA A 30 2.27 2.56 -18.80
N ALA A 31 2.87 2.47 -17.61
CA ALA A 31 4.00 3.28 -17.20
C ALA A 31 5.36 2.77 -17.69
N VAL A 32 5.45 1.53 -18.20
CA VAL A 32 6.71 0.95 -18.68
C VAL A 32 7.30 1.79 -19.83
N PRO A 33 8.56 2.25 -19.72
CA PRO A 33 9.22 2.99 -20.78
C PRO A 33 9.18 2.24 -22.13
N GLY A 34 8.77 2.95 -23.18
CA GLY A 34 8.64 2.40 -24.53
C GLY A 34 7.40 1.54 -24.79
N ARG A 35 6.58 1.20 -23.77
CA ARG A 35 5.36 0.38 -23.96
C ARG A 35 4.36 1.03 -24.91
N PHE A 36 4.11 2.33 -24.70
CA PHE A 36 3.18 3.10 -25.51
C PHE A 36 3.88 4.34 -26.07
N LEU A 37 4.05 4.38 -27.40
CA LEU A 37 4.68 5.51 -28.09
C LEU A 37 3.97 6.84 -27.82
N VAL A 38 2.65 6.82 -27.54
CA VAL A 38 1.88 8.03 -27.22
C VAL A 38 2.36 8.74 -25.96
N ASN A 39 3.03 8.03 -25.03
CA ASN A 39 3.62 8.63 -23.83
C ASN A 39 4.83 9.52 -24.18
N TYR A 40 5.51 9.26 -25.30
CA TYR A 40 6.67 10.03 -25.78
C TYR A 40 6.31 11.01 -26.90
N PHE A 41 5.34 10.64 -27.72
CA PHE A 41 4.87 11.42 -28.85
C PHE A 41 3.38 11.74 -28.65
N PRO A 42 3.04 12.78 -27.86
CA PRO A 42 1.65 13.11 -27.52
C PRO A 42 0.75 13.34 -28.75
N VAL A 43 1.32 13.73 -29.89
CA VAL A 43 0.60 13.88 -31.16
C VAL A 43 -0.14 12.61 -31.59
N LEU A 44 0.36 11.42 -31.20
CA LEU A 44 -0.26 10.14 -31.51
C LEU A 44 -1.67 9.99 -30.89
N ARG A 45 -2.03 10.80 -29.87
CA ARG A 45 -3.39 10.80 -29.30
C ARG A 45 -4.47 11.17 -30.33
N TYR A 46 -4.13 11.89 -31.39
CA TYR A 46 -5.06 12.31 -32.44
C TYR A 46 -5.26 11.26 -33.55
N VAL A 47 -4.42 10.23 -33.58
CA VAL A 47 -4.52 9.15 -34.58
C VAL A 47 -5.89 8.44 -34.42
N PRO A 48 -6.70 8.29 -35.48
CA PRO A 48 -8.00 7.62 -35.38
C PRO A 48 -7.89 6.19 -34.84
N SER A 49 -8.87 5.74 -34.06
CA SER A 49 -8.84 4.41 -33.40
C SER A 49 -8.78 3.22 -34.36
N TRP A 50 -9.13 3.40 -35.64
CA TRP A 50 -9.06 2.37 -36.67
C TRP A 50 -7.66 2.23 -37.29
N PHE A 51 -6.76 3.20 -37.07
CA PHE A 51 -5.46 3.26 -37.73
C PHE A 51 -4.50 2.19 -37.16
N PRO A 52 -3.66 1.52 -38.00
CA PRO A 52 -2.68 0.56 -37.52
C PRO A 52 -1.76 1.14 -36.44
N GLY A 53 -1.65 0.47 -35.29
CA GLY A 53 -0.88 0.96 -34.14
C GLY A 53 -1.67 1.83 -33.15
N ALA A 54 -2.93 2.19 -33.44
CA ALA A 54 -3.80 2.91 -32.49
C ALA A 54 -4.48 2.01 -31.43
N GLY A 55 -4.02 0.75 -31.29
CA GLY A 55 -4.59 -0.24 -30.35
C GLY A 55 -4.58 0.21 -28.89
N PHE A 56 -3.63 1.06 -28.51
CA PHE A 56 -3.55 1.68 -27.18
C PHE A 56 -4.84 2.42 -26.78
N LYS A 57 -5.61 2.95 -27.74
CA LYS A 57 -6.89 3.62 -27.46
C LYS A 57 -7.98 2.65 -27.01
N LYS A 58 -7.92 1.40 -27.45
CA LYS A 58 -8.85 0.36 -26.95
C LYS A 58 -8.43 -0.03 -25.53
N HIS A 59 -7.16 -0.35 -25.34
CA HIS A 59 -6.61 -0.70 -24.04
C HIS A 59 -6.86 0.40 -22.98
N PHE A 60 -6.56 1.67 -23.24
CA PHE A 60 -6.83 2.75 -22.29
C PHE A 60 -8.32 2.97 -21.99
N ARG A 61 -9.24 2.61 -22.91
CA ARG A 61 -10.68 2.62 -22.60
C ARG A 61 -11.07 1.48 -21.66
N GLU A 62 -10.46 0.31 -21.84
CA GLU A 62 -10.66 -0.84 -20.95
C GLU A 62 -10.11 -0.52 -19.55
N VAL A 63 -8.92 0.06 -19.46
CA VAL A 63 -8.33 0.54 -18.19
C VAL A 63 -9.18 1.64 -17.54
N ALA A 64 -9.70 2.59 -18.33
CA ALA A 64 -10.59 3.62 -17.81
C ALA A 64 -11.90 3.05 -17.24
N GLN A 65 -12.44 2.00 -17.88
CA GLN A 65 -13.61 1.29 -17.36
C GLN A 65 -13.28 0.55 -16.06
N MET A 66 -12.15 -0.15 -16.00
CA MET A 66 -11.69 -0.79 -14.75
C MET A 66 -11.52 0.24 -13.63
N ASN A 67 -10.92 1.40 -13.92
CA ASN A 67 -10.80 2.49 -12.95
C ASN A 67 -12.18 2.98 -12.48
N TYR A 68 -13.16 3.09 -13.38
CA TYR A 68 -14.54 3.42 -13.00
C TYR A 68 -15.12 2.36 -12.05
N ASP A 69 -14.97 1.08 -12.38
CA ASP A 69 -15.55 -0.04 -11.63
C ASP A 69 -14.92 -0.21 -10.23
N VAL A 70 -13.65 0.17 -10.07
CA VAL A 70 -12.95 0.23 -8.77
C VAL A 70 -13.45 1.40 -7.92
N LEU A 71 -13.57 2.59 -8.51
CA LEU A 71 -13.82 3.82 -7.75
C LEU A 71 -15.30 4.04 -7.46
N TYR A 72 -16.16 3.95 -8.48
CA TYR A 72 -17.52 4.48 -8.42
C TYR A 72 -18.49 3.54 -7.72
N PRO A 73 -18.72 2.28 -8.18
CA PRO A 73 -19.73 1.41 -7.60
C PRO A 73 -19.69 1.29 -6.07
N PRO A 74 -18.55 1.01 -5.41
CA PRO A 74 -18.54 0.83 -3.95
C PRO A 74 -18.81 2.12 -3.19
N PHE A 75 -18.38 3.28 -3.70
CA PHE A 75 -18.64 4.57 -3.08
C PHE A 75 -20.10 5.01 -3.28
N GLU A 76 -20.66 4.84 -4.47
CA GLU A 76 -22.05 5.17 -4.76
C GLU A 76 -23.02 4.28 -3.96
N GLU A 77 -22.66 3.03 -3.72
CA GLU A 77 -23.43 2.15 -2.82
C GLU A 77 -23.40 2.67 -1.37
N ALA A 78 -22.23 3.01 -0.84
CA ALA A 78 -22.10 3.59 0.50
C ALA A 78 -22.88 4.92 0.63
N LYS A 79 -22.84 5.77 -0.40
CA LYS A 79 -23.63 7.01 -0.46
C LYS A 79 -25.13 6.74 -0.40
N ARG A 80 -25.63 5.81 -1.23
CA ARG A 80 -27.04 5.40 -1.20
C ARG A 80 -27.44 4.80 0.14
N ASP A 81 -26.55 4.06 0.79
CA ASP A 81 -26.82 3.49 2.11
C ASP A 81 -27.07 4.62 3.14
N VAL A 82 -26.20 5.62 3.17
CA VAL A 82 -26.36 6.81 4.03
C VAL A 82 -27.66 7.57 3.71
N GLU A 83 -27.93 7.85 2.43
CA GLU A 83 -29.14 8.58 1.99
C GLU A 83 -30.44 7.86 2.38
N ASN A 84 -30.43 6.52 2.38
CA ASN A 84 -31.56 5.70 2.80
C ASN A 84 -31.61 5.46 4.32
N GLY A 85 -30.74 6.09 5.10
CA GLY A 85 -30.65 5.91 6.56
C GLY A 85 -30.14 4.53 6.99
N ARG A 86 -29.50 3.77 6.09
CA ARG A 86 -28.89 2.48 6.39
C ARG A 86 -27.51 2.70 7.01
N LYS A 87 -27.31 2.12 8.19
CA LYS A 87 -26.02 2.15 8.87
C LYS A 87 -25.12 1.04 8.33
N SER A 88 -23.85 1.35 8.13
CA SER A 88 -22.83 0.34 7.84
C SER A 88 -22.70 -0.64 9.01
N SER A 89 -22.25 -1.87 8.71
CA SER A 89 -21.96 -2.87 9.75
C SER A 89 -20.78 -2.47 10.64
N TYR A 90 -19.89 -1.63 10.13
CA TYR A 90 -18.69 -1.14 10.81
C TYR A 90 -18.48 0.35 10.56
N PRO A 91 -17.85 1.10 11.49
CA PRO A 91 -17.37 2.45 11.21
C PRO A 91 -16.46 2.46 9.98
N CYS A 92 -16.70 3.38 9.05
CA CYS A 92 -15.95 3.42 7.80
C CYS A 92 -15.80 4.82 7.22
N MET A 93 -14.77 4.97 6.38
CA MET A 93 -14.38 6.22 5.75
C MET A 93 -15.47 6.77 4.82
N ALA A 94 -16.07 5.93 3.97
CA ALA A 94 -17.06 6.37 3.00
C ALA A 94 -18.28 7.03 3.67
N HIS A 95 -18.84 6.41 4.72
CA HIS A 95 -19.96 6.99 5.46
C HIS A 95 -19.56 8.32 6.11
N SER A 96 -18.40 8.37 6.80
CA SER A 96 -17.90 9.60 7.40
C SER A 96 -17.64 10.72 6.39
N PHE A 97 -17.21 10.39 5.18
CA PHE A 97 -17.06 11.39 4.12
C PHE A 97 -18.41 11.87 3.60
N VAL A 98 -19.35 10.96 3.31
CA VAL A 98 -20.69 11.32 2.82
C VAL A 98 -21.40 12.23 3.83
N ASP A 99 -21.38 11.89 5.12
CA ASP A 99 -21.98 12.69 6.19
C ASP A 99 -21.38 14.11 6.23
N ARG A 100 -20.04 14.24 6.18
CA ARG A 100 -19.36 15.54 6.22
C ARG A 100 -19.60 16.38 4.96
N ILE A 101 -19.63 15.73 3.80
CA ILE A 101 -19.83 16.39 2.51
C ILE A 101 -21.26 16.94 2.38
N ALA A 102 -22.24 16.34 3.06
CA ALA A 102 -23.61 16.83 3.09
C ALA A 102 -23.73 18.21 3.76
N GLU A 103 -22.81 18.56 4.67
CA GLU A 103 -22.77 19.86 5.36
C GLU A 103 -22.10 20.97 4.53
N GLU A 104 -21.45 20.61 3.43
CA GLU A 104 -20.69 21.53 2.58
C GLU A 104 -21.55 22.20 1.49
N SER A 105 -21.04 23.32 0.97
CA SER A 105 -21.72 24.08 -0.09
C SER A 105 -21.88 23.26 -1.38
N GLU A 106 -22.95 23.53 -2.14
CA GLU A 106 -23.18 22.85 -3.43
C GLU A 106 -22.00 23.03 -4.41
N SER A 107 -21.35 24.21 -4.36
CA SER A 107 -20.22 24.54 -5.24
C SER A 107 -18.96 23.71 -4.99
N THR A 108 -18.81 23.16 -3.78
CA THR A 108 -17.63 22.36 -3.37
C THR A 108 -17.92 20.86 -3.32
N ARG A 109 -19.19 20.47 -3.22
CA ARG A 109 -19.63 19.08 -3.02
C ARG A 109 -19.07 18.11 -4.05
N ALA A 110 -19.21 18.41 -5.35
CA ALA A 110 -18.80 17.50 -6.41
C ALA A 110 -17.30 17.16 -6.36
N GLY A 111 -16.45 18.16 -6.11
CA GLY A 111 -15.01 17.95 -5.97
C GLY A 111 -14.64 17.16 -4.71
N LEU A 112 -15.32 17.40 -3.59
CA LEU A 112 -15.10 16.64 -2.36
C LEU A 112 -15.54 15.18 -2.50
N GLU A 113 -16.63 14.90 -3.22
CA GLU A 113 -17.07 13.53 -3.51
C GLU A 113 -16.04 12.78 -4.37
N GLU A 114 -15.46 13.43 -5.38
CA GLU A 114 -14.40 12.85 -6.21
C GLU A 114 -13.15 12.50 -5.37
N ILE A 115 -12.75 13.41 -4.48
CA ILE A 115 -11.63 13.19 -3.56
C ILE A 115 -11.95 12.04 -2.59
N ALA A 116 -13.13 12.04 -1.95
CA ALA A 116 -13.54 11.01 -1.01
C ALA A 116 -13.59 9.63 -1.66
N ARG A 117 -14.16 9.54 -2.88
CA ARG A 117 -14.18 8.31 -3.68
C ARG A 117 -12.77 7.79 -3.92
N SER A 118 -11.87 8.67 -4.36
CA SER A 118 -10.47 8.32 -4.65
C SER A 118 -9.73 7.85 -3.39
N ILE A 119 -9.92 8.53 -2.25
CA ILE A 119 -9.32 8.15 -0.96
C ILE A 119 -9.80 6.77 -0.53
N CYS A 120 -11.11 6.51 -0.59
CA CYS A 120 -11.68 5.21 -0.22
C CYS A 120 -11.15 4.08 -1.10
N ALA A 121 -11.03 4.32 -2.41
CA ALA A 121 -10.47 3.35 -3.34
C ALA A 121 -9.00 3.04 -3.02
N VAL A 122 -8.16 4.07 -2.93
CA VAL A 122 -6.72 3.92 -2.62
C VAL A 122 -6.51 3.19 -1.29
N ALA A 123 -7.34 3.47 -0.27
CA ALA A 123 -7.23 2.84 1.04
C ALA A 123 -7.32 1.31 0.99
N TYR A 124 -8.16 0.74 0.13
CA TYR A 124 -8.23 -0.71 -0.01
C TYR A 124 -7.26 -1.25 -1.05
N MET A 125 -7.02 -0.53 -2.16
CA MET A 125 -6.10 -0.98 -3.21
C MET A 125 -4.68 -1.10 -2.67
N ALA A 126 -4.17 -0.05 -2.04
CA ALA A 126 -2.81 -0.02 -1.50
C ALA A 126 -2.67 -0.85 -0.21
N GLY A 127 -3.74 -0.99 0.57
CA GLY A 127 -3.72 -1.66 1.86
C GLY A 127 -3.90 -3.19 1.79
N ALA A 128 -4.58 -3.72 0.78
CA ALA A 128 -4.89 -5.14 0.69
C ALA A 128 -3.65 -5.97 0.33
N GLU A 129 -3.09 -5.76 -0.86
CA GLU A 129 -2.02 -6.58 -1.42
C GLU A 129 -0.74 -6.52 -0.58
N THR A 130 -0.37 -5.32 -0.10
CA THR A 130 0.83 -5.11 0.71
C THR A 130 0.77 -5.85 2.04
N THR A 131 -0.37 -5.77 2.73
CA THR A 131 -0.59 -6.46 4.01
C THR A 131 -0.63 -7.97 3.83
N VAL A 132 -1.30 -8.46 2.78
CA VAL A 132 -1.34 -9.90 2.45
C VAL A 132 0.05 -10.43 2.13
N SER A 133 0.85 -9.68 1.37
CA SER A 133 2.22 -10.06 1.03
C SER A 133 3.12 -10.14 2.26
N SER A 134 3.05 -9.15 3.15
CA SER A 134 3.79 -9.15 4.42
C SER A 134 3.37 -10.30 5.36
N ALA A 135 2.06 -10.55 5.50
CA ALA A 135 1.54 -11.64 6.30
C ALA A 135 1.93 -13.02 5.73
N THR A 136 1.91 -13.18 4.40
CA THR A 136 2.34 -14.40 3.73
C THR A 136 3.84 -14.65 3.98
N ALA A 137 4.67 -13.61 3.87
CA ALA A 137 6.08 -13.69 4.19
C ALA A 137 6.31 -14.05 5.66
N LEU A 138 5.54 -13.47 6.60
CA LEU A 138 5.60 -13.83 8.01
C LEU A 138 5.31 -15.32 8.24
N VAL A 139 4.25 -15.86 7.64
CA VAL A 139 3.93 -17.30 7.76
C VAL A 139 5.05 -18.16 7.19
N TYR A 140 5.61 -17.77 6.03
CA TYR A 140 6.73 -18.47 5.42
C TYR A 140 7.97 -18.50 6.33
N VAL A 141 8.38 -17.37 6.91
CA VAL A 141 9.55 -17.33 7.78
C VAL A 141 9.31 -18.08 9.09
N LEU A 142 8.14 -17.98 9.70
CA LEU A 142 7.86 -18.72 10.94
C LEU A 142 7.89 -20.24 10.71
N ALA A 143 7.41 -20.71 9.56
CA ALA A 143 7.52 -22.12 9.17
C ALA A 143 8.97 -22.54 8.85
N SER A 144 9.79 -21.62 8.35
CA SER A 144 11.19 -21.87 7.96
C SER A 144 12.18 -21.75 9.13
N TYR A 145 11.82 -21.00 10.17
CA TYR A 145 12.63 -20.73 11.37
C TYR A 145 11.84 -21.08 12.64
N PRO A 146 11.61 -22.38 12.95
CA PRO A 146 10.78 -22.80 14.08
C PRO A 146 11.27 -22.30 15.44
N GLU A 147 12.57 -22.08 15.59
CA GLU A 147 13.18 -21.49 16.79
C GLU A 147 12.76 -20.04 17.01
N VAL A 148 12.60 -19.26 15.93
CA VAL A 148 12.07 -17.90 16.02
C VAL A 148 10.60 -17.94 16.42
N GLN A 149 9.82 -18.84 15.80
CA GLN A 149 8.42 -19.02 16.15
C GLN A 149 8.25 -19.41 17.62
N ALA A 150 9.03 -20.38 18.11
CA ALA A 150 8.97 -20.84 19.50
C ALA A 150 9.31 -19.73 20.50
N LYS A 151 10.34 -18.90 20.22
CA LYS A 151 10.69 -17.75 21.06
C LYS A 151 9.58 -16.69 21.09
N GLY A 152 8.97 -16.37 19.94
CA GLY A 152 7.87 -15.42 19.86
C GLY A 152 6.62 -15.92 20.60
N GLN A 153 6.31 -17.21 20.49
CA GLN A 153 5.23 -17.84 21.25
C GLN A 153 5.50 -17.80 22.76
N ALA A 154 6.71 -18.12 23.21
CA ALA A 154 7.07 -18.05 24.62
C ALA A 154 6.92 -16.64 25.21
N GLU A 155 7.24 -15.59 24.44
CA GLU A 155 7.01 -14.20 24.86
C GLU A 155 5.51 -13.88 24.98
N ILE A 156 4.70 -14.31 24.01
CA ILE A 156 3.24 -14.14 24.04
C ILE A 156 2.65 -14.88 25.26
N ASP A 157 3.05 -16.13 25.50
CA ASP A 157 2.56 -16.95 26.61
C ASP A 157 2.92 -16.32 27.96
N ALA A 158 4.11 -15.74 28.10
CA ALA A 158 4.56 -15.11 29.33
C ALA A 158 3.84 -13.79 29.64
N VAL A 159 3.51 -12.99 28.61
CA VAL A 159 2.95 -11.63 28.78
C VAL A 159 1.42 -11.63 28.72
N ILE A 160 0.85 -12.41 27.82
CA ILE A 160 -0.60 -12.42 27.53
C ILE A 160 -1.26 -13.65 28.16
N GLY A 161 -0.58 -14.80 28.16
CA GLY A 161 -1.15 -16.08 28.57
C GLY A 161 -2.17 -16.63 27.56
N SER A 162 -2.98 -17.59 28.01
CA SER A 162 -3.93 -18.33 27.16
C SER A 162 -5.39 -17.85 27.27
N ASP A 163 -5.69 -16.92 28.17
CA ASP A 163 -7.07 -16.58 28.53
C ASP A 163 -7.70 -15.50 27.63
N ARG A 164 -6.89 -14.82 26.82
CA ARG A 164 -7.35 -13.75 25.91
C ARG A 164 -6.48 -13.64 24.67
N LEU A 165 -7.02 -12.97 23.65
CA LEU A 165 -6.25 -12.57 22.46
C LEU A 165 -5.37 -11.33 22.74
N PRO A 166 -4.28 -11.13 21.97
CA PRO A 166 -3.45 -9.92 22.03
C PRO A 166 -4.24 -8.64 21.70
N LEU A 167 -3.87 -7.54 22.35
CA LEU A 167 -4.37 -6.19 22.11
C LEU A 167 -3.23 -5.27 21.64
N VAL A 168 -3.58 -4.16 20.97
CA VAL A 168 -2.58 -3.15 20.55
C VAL A 168 -1.78 -2.60 21.73
N ALA A 169 -2.42 -2.48 22.91
CA ALA A 169 -1.78 -2.02 24.14
C ALA A 169 -0.67 -2.97 24.65
N ASP A 170 -0.67 -4.23 24.23
CA ASP A 170 0.36 -5.21 24.63
C ASP A 170 1.68 -5.02 23.86
N ARG A 171 1.68 -4.30 22.73
CA ARG A 171 2.84 -4.16 21.83
C ARG A 171 4.13 -3.74 22.55
N GLY A 172 4.02 -2.83 23.54
CA GLY A 172 5.18 -2.35 24.30
C GLY A 172 5.83 -3.42 25.21
N GLN A 173 5.12 -4.51 25.49
CA GLN A 173 5.56 -5.62 26.33
C GLN A 173 6.01 -6.85 25.50
N LEU A 174 5.94 -6.77 24.17
CA LEU A 174 6.30 -7.86 23.24
C LEU A 174 7.46 -7.46 22.33
N PRO A 175 8.65 -7.13 22.87
CA PRO A 175 9.78 -6.67 22.09
C PRO A 175 10.27 -7.70 21.07
N TYR A 176 10.26 -8.99 21.36
CA TYR A 176 10.70 -10.02 20.42
C TYR A 176 9.70 -10.21 19.27
N VAL A 177 8.39 -10.24 19.53
CA VAL A 177 7.37 -10.25 18.48
C VAL A 177 7.49 -8.99 17.60
N HIS A 178 7.73 -7.83 18.21
CA HIS A 178 7.94 -6.60 17.45
C HIS A 178 9.21 -6.68 16.58
N ALA A 179 10.28 -7.29 17.08
CA ALA A 179 11.49 -7.55 16.30
C ALA A 179 11.26 -8.50 15.12
N ILE A 180 10.42 -9.54 15.28
CA ILE A 180 10.00 -10.42 14.17
C ILE A 180 9.31 -9.60 13.07
N VAL A 181 8.34 -8.73 13.44
CA VAL A 181 7.60 -7.91 12.46
C VAL A 181 8.52 -6.94 11.71
N LYS A 182 9.47 -6.33 12.42
CA LYS A 182 10.48 -5.47 11.78
C LYS A 182 11.37 -6.28 10.84
N GLU A 183 11.86 -7.43 11.28
CA GLU A 183 12.73 -8.26 10.42
C GLU A 183 12.01 -8.81 9.20
N VAL A 184 10.72 -9.17 9.28
CA VAL A 184 9.94 -9.55 8.09
C VAL A 184 9.84 -8.41 7.10
N SER A 185 9.60 -7.19 7.59
CA SER A 185 9.45 -6.00 6.74
C SER A 185 10.78 -5.62 6.04
N ARG A 186 11.91 -5.84 6.72
CA ARG A 186 13.25 -5.66 6.15
C ARG A 186 13.58 -6.75 5.14
N TRP A 187 13.49 -8.02 5.56
CA TRP A 187 13.91 -9.20 4.80
C TRP A 187 13.04 -9.41 3.55
N TYR A 188 11.72 -9.29 3.70
CA TYR A 188 10.76 -9.34 2.61
C TYR A 188 10.24 -7.93 2.31
N THR A 189 11.10 -7.09 1.72
CA THR A 189 10.72 -5.73 1.31
C THR A 189 9.64 -5.79 0.22
N VAL A 190 8.35 -5.68 0.61
CA VAL A 190 7.19 -5.88 -0.26
C VAL A 190 7.19 -4.96 -1.48
N VAL A 191 7.62 -3.70 -1.32
CA VAL A 191 7.69 -2.72 -2.41
C VAL A 191 9.16 -2.31 -2.63
N PRO A 192 9.98 -3.15 -3.30
CA PRO A 192 11.44 -3.03 -3.32
C PRO A 192 11.95 -1.77 -4.04
N LEU A 193 11.17 -1.21 -4.97
CA LEU A 193 11.47 0.04 -5.68
C LEU A 193 10.62 1.23 -5.23
N GLY A 194 9.90 1.07 -4.11
CA GLY A 194 8.94 2.04 -3.60
C GLY A 194 7.93 2.52 -4.66
N VAL A 195 7.39 3.72 -4.44
CA VAL A 195 6.56 4.43 -5.42
C VAL A 195 7.43 5.49 -6.08
N PRO A 196 7.46 5.62 -7.43
CA PRO A 196 8.25 6.66 -8.09
C PRO A 196 7.82 8.08 -7.68
N HIS A 197 8.80 8.95 -7.50
CA HIS A 197 8.63 10.39 -7.26
C HIS A 197 9.10 11.20 -8.47
N ALA A 198 8.84 12.50 -8.45
CA ALA A 198 9.48 13.45 -9.35
C ALA A 198 9.82 14.74 -8.60
N ASN A 199 11.01 15.31 -8.85
CA ASN A 199 11.41 16.58 -8.26
C ASN A 199 10.62 17.75 -8.87
N SER A 200 10.18 18.69 -8.03
CA SER A 200 9.39 19.86 -8.46
C SER A 200 10.22 21.04 -8.98
N GLU A 201 11.52 20.99 -8.73
CA GLU A 201 12.53 21.96 -9.13
C GLU A 201 13.86 21.25 -9.38
N ASP A 202 14.80 21.95 -10.02
CA ASP A 202 16.15 21.42 -10.22
C ASP A 202 16.80 21.17 -8.85
N ASP A 203 17.55 20.08 -8.73
CA ASP A 203 18.16 19.64 -7.48
C ASP A 203 19.58 19.12 -7.70
N GLU A 204 20.33 18.90 -6.63
CA GLU A 204 21.65 18.27 -6.66
C GLU A 204 21.77 17.23 -5.55
N TYR A 205 22.17 16.01 -5.90
CA TYR A 205 22.41 14.93 -4.95
C TYR A 205 23.77 14.29 -5.22
N ASP A 206 24.63 14.20 -4.20
CA ASP A 206 26.00 13.69 -4.31
C ASP A 206 26.83 14.31 -5.46
N GLY A 207 26.62 15.60 -5.73
CA GLY A 207 27.28 16.33 -6.81
C GLY A 207 26.70 16.09 -8.21
N TYR A 208 25.61 15.33 -8.32
CA TYR A 208 24.88 15.11 -9.57
C TYR A 208 23.71 16.07 -9.69
N PHE A 209 23.69 16.86 -10.75
CA PHE A 209 22.55 17.71 -11.09
C PHE A 209 21.36 16.87 -11.56
N ILE A 210 20.21 17.09 -10.93
CA ILE A 210 18.93 16.42 -11.20
C ILE A 210 17.96 17.49 -11.73
N PRO A 211 17.67 17.51 -13.05
CA PRO A 211 16.72 18.47 -13.61
C PRO A 211 15.32 18.29 -13.05
N LYS A 212 14.56 19.37 -12.93
CA LYS A 212 13.14 19.38 -12.56
C LYS A 212 12.33 18.36 -13.40
N GLY A 213 11.43 17.65 -12.74
CA GLY A 213 10.56 16.66 -13.36
C GLY A 213 11.23 15.32 -13.66
N THR A 214 12.46 15.12 -13.19
CA THR A 214 13.14 13.81 -13.26
C THR A 214 12.44 12.82 -12.35
N MET A 215 12.13 11.64 -12.89
CA MET A 215 11.58 10.53 -12.11
C MET A 215 12.67 9.95 -11.20
N VAL A 216 12.36 9.86 -9.90
CA VAL A 216 13.25 9.32 -8.87
C VAL A 216 12.63 8.05 -8.32
N ILE A 217 13.36 6.94 -8.38
CA ILE A 217 12.89 5.63 -7.92
C ILE A 217 13.72 5.23 -6.69
N PRO A 218 13.12 5.13 -5.49
CA PRO A 218 13.85 4.72 -4.29
C PRO A 218 14.12 3.22 -4.31
N ASN A 219 15.39 2.81 -4.18
CA ASN A 219 15.74 1.39 -4.09
C ASN A 219 15.67 0.92 -2.63
N ASN A 220 14.45 0.73 -2.14
CA ASN A 220 14.14 0.27 -0.79
C ASN A 220 14.80 -1.08 -0.47
N TRP A 221 14.80 -2.01 -1.43
CA TRP A 221 15.44 -3.31 -1.24
C TRP A 221 16.95 -3.19 -1.00
N ALA A 222 17.65 -2.38 -1.79
CA ALA A 222 19.08 -2.16 -1.62
C ALA A 222 19.41 -1.50 -0.27
N MET A 223 18.57 -0.56 0.19
CA MET A 223 18.72 0.03 1.53
C MET A 223 18.55 -1.03 2.63
N MET A 224 17.54 -1.90 2.52
CA MET A 224 17.24 -2.95 3.50
C MET A 224 18.19 -4.15 3.47
N HIS A 225 19.00 -4.27 2.42
CA HIS A 225 19.98 -5.35 2.22
C HIS A 225 21.43 -4.84 2.14
N ASN A 226 21.68 -3.58 2.51
CA ASN A 226 23.03 -3.03 2.49
C ASN A 226 23.91 -3.73 3.55
N PRO A 227 25.00 -4.44 3.16
CA PRO A 227 25.85 -5.17 4.10
C PRO A 227 26.64 -4.26 5.05
N ASP A 228 26.82 -2.98 4.72
CA ASP A 228 27.47 -2.00 5.59
C ASP A 228 26.55 -1.56 6.74
N VAL A 229 25.23 -1.72 6.56
CA VAL A 229 24.19 -1.37 7.55
C VAL A 229 23.70 -2.61 8.29
N PHE A 230 23.35 -3.66 7.55
CA PHE A 230 22.79 -4.90 8.07
C PHE A 230 23.80 -6.03 7.90
N LYS A 231 24.40 -6.48 9.01
CA LYS A 231 25.19 -7.72 9.01
C LYS A 231 24.31 -8.90 8.61
N GLN A 232 24.82 -9.77 7.74
CA GLN A 232 24.09 -10.90 7.18
C GLN A 232 22.72 -10.46 6.64
N PRO A 233 22.69 -9.60 5.61
CA PRO A 233 21.45 -8.94 5.17
C PRO A 233 20.43 -9.93 4.58
N PHE A 234 20.87 -11.09 4.13
CA PHE A 234 20.01 -12.12 3.53
C PHE A 234 19.50 -13.15 4.54
N ASP A 235 20.05 -13.17 5.76
CA ASP A 235 19.59 -14.04 6.83
C ASP A 235 18.43 -13.37 7.59
N PHE A 236 17.48 -14.18 8.04
CA PHE A 236 16.36 -13.71 8.86
C PHE A 236 16.75 -13.75 10.34
N ILE A 237 17.06 -12.60 10.93
CA ILE A 237 17.60 -12.48 12.29
C ILE A 237 16.82 -11.42 13.08
N PRO A 238 15.70 -11.77 13.74
CA PRO A 238 14.94 -10.83 14.57
C PRO A 238 15.78 -10.14 15.64
N GLU A 239 16.75 -10.85 16.22
CA GLU A 239 17.65 -10.35 17.25
C GLU A 239 18.43 -9.10 16.81
N ARG A 240 18.54 -8.82 15.50
CA ARG A 240 19.18 -7.59 15.02
C ARG A 240 18.50 -6.33 15.56
N TYR A 241 17.19 -6.39 15.82
CA TYR A 241 16.40 -5.26 16.33
C TYR A 241 16.34 -5.23 17.85
N LEU A 242 17.13 -6.05 18.56
CA LEU A 242 17.07 -6.16 20.01
C LEU A 242 18.39 -5.77 20.68
N LYS A 243 18.27 -4.98 21.74
CA LYS A 243 19.36 -4.64 22.67
C LYS A 243 18.81 -4.62 24.09
N ASP A 244 19.44 -5.38 24.98
CA ASP A 244 19.04 -5.51 26.39
C ASP A 244 17.55 -5.89 26.57
N GLY A 245 17.04 -6.76 25.69
CA GLY A 245 15.65 -7.23 25.71
C GLY A 245 14.61 -6.19 25.26
N LYS A 246 15.05 -5.08 24.66
CA LYS A 246 14.17 -4.03 24.11
C LYS A 246 14.49 -3.80 22.64
N ILE A 247 13.56 -3.17 21.92
CA ILE A 247 13.83 -2.72 20.55
C ILE A 247 15.01 -1.74 20.57
N ASP A 248 16.02 -2.03 19.74
CA ASP A 248 17.19 -1.18 19.58
C ASP A 248 16.87 -0.04 18.59
N PRO A 249 16.76 1.22 19.05
CA PRO A 249 16.45 2.34 18.17
C PRO A 249 17.64 2.74 17.28
N SER A 250 18.84 2.18 17.50
CA SER A 250 20.01 2.48 16.65
C SER A 250 20.02 1.69 15.34
N VAL A 251 19.18 0.65 15.23
CA VAL A 251 19.03 -0.14 14.02
C VAL A 251 18.04 0.57 13.10
N PRO A 252 18.38 0.80 11.82
CA PRO A 252 17.48 1.50 10.90
C PRO A 252 16.10 0.84 10.83
N ASP A 253 15.07 1.65 11.03
CA ASP A 253 13.70 1.16 11.05
C ASP A 253 13.25 0.78 9.63
N PRO A 254 12.89 -0.49 9.38
CA PRO A 254 12.43 -0.93 8.06
C PRO A 254 11.13 -0.26 7.63
N GLU A 255 10.40 0.38 8.56
CA GLU A 255 9.24 1.20 8.25
C GLU A 255 9.55 2.34 7.27
N THR A 256 10.78 2.87 7.27
CA THR A 256 11.22 3.88 6.30
C THR A 256 11.27 3.34 4.86
N ALA A 257 11.60 2.07 4.68
CA ALA A 257 11.54 1.42 3.38
C ALA A 257 10.13 0.92 3.04
N ALA A 258 9.35 0.51 4.05
CA ALA A 258 8.01 -0.04 3.86
C ALA A 258 6.95 1.03 3.55
N PHE A 259 7.09 2.24 4.11
CA PHE A 259 6.04 3.26 4.11
C PHE A 259 6.43 4.59 3.44
N GLY A 260 7.57 4.62 2.74
CA GLY A 260 7.99 5.81 1.99
C GLY A 260 8.87 6.77 2.79
N HIS A 261 9.20 7.89 2.17
CA HIS A 261 10.24 8.82 2.66
C HIS A 261 9.73 10.26 2.67
N GLY A 262 9.94 10.95 3.79
CA GLY A 262 9.58 12.36 3.91
C GLY A 262 8.06 12.58 3.87
N ARG A 263 7.57 13.36 2.90
CA ARG A 263 6.14 13.73 2.80
C ARG A 263 5.26 12.64 2.20
N ARG A 264 5.83 11.61 1.57
CA ARG A 264 5.12 10.68 0.69
C ARG A 264 5.61 9.26 0.86
#